data_AF-D9SP76-F1
#
_entry.id   AF-D9SP76-F1
#
_cell.length_a   1.000
_cell.length_b   1.000
_cell.length_c   1.000
_cell.angle_alpha   90.00
_cell.angle_beta   90.00
_cell.angle_gamma   90.00
#
_symmetry.space_group_name_H-M   'P 1'
#
loop_
_entity.id
_entity.type
_entity.pdbx_description
1 polymer ?
#
loop_
_entity_poly.entity_id
_entity_poly.type
_entity_poly.pdbx_seq_one_letter_code
_entity_poly.pdbx_strand_id
1 'polypeptide(L)'
;MNKTATFIEVFETIETGSSAVYEDLPENTFAEKIFKLRMLHGLTQRQFAARCGIGYSSVCKYELGYTPSSYNLEKIIDALNLDINYFD
;
A
#
# COMPACT_ATOMS: atom_id res chain seq x y z
N MET A 1 26.73 21.27 4.65
CA MET A 1 25.30 21.46 4.99
C MET A 1 24.74 20.09 5.30
N ASN A 2 24.77 19.68 6.58
CA ASN A 2 24.25 18.38 6.98
C ASN A 2 22.94 18.65 7.72
N LYS A 3 21.83 18.66 6.98
CA LYS A 3 20.50 18.70 7.58
C LYS A 3 20.14 17.27 7.97
N THR A 4 20.49 16.92 9.20
CA THR A 4 19.80 15.91 10.00
C THR A 4 18.30 16.09 9.88
N ALA A 5 17.60 15.04 9.47
CA ALA A 5 16.19 14.85 9.79
C ALA A 5 15.95 13.35 9.93
N THR A 6 16.48 12.84 11.04
CA THR A 6 15.89 11.85 11.93
C THR A 6 14.37 11.75 11.75
N PHE A 7 13.93 10.88 10.86
CA PHE A 7 12.53 10.43 10.79
C PHE A 7 12.42 8.96 10.34
N ILE A 8 13.51 8.37 9.85
CA ILE A 8 13.48 7.02 9.25
C ILE A 8 13.54 5.93 10.32
N GLU A 9 14.05 6.21 11.53
CA GLU A 9 14.18 5.22 12.61
C GLU A 9 12.99 5.17 13.60
N VAL A 10 12.03 6.11 13.54
CA VAL A 10 10.95 6.16 14.55
C VAL A 10 9.77 5.23 14.21
N PHE A 11 9.74 4.70 13.00
CA PHE A 11 8.77 3.66 12.61
C PHE A 11 9.51 2.37 12.31
N GLU A 12 10.31 1.91 13.28
CA GLU A 12 10.51 0.47 13.39
C GLU A 12 9.15 -0.18 13.55
N THR A 13 8.92 -1.12 12.64
CA THR A 13 7.79 -2.01 12.48
C THR A 13 7.00 -2.18 13.78
N ILE A 14 5.82 -1.57 13.86
CA ILE A 14 4.80 -2.04 14.81
C ILE A 14 4.30 -3.37 14.25
N GLU A 15 5.12 -4.41 14.39
CA GLU A 15 4.66 -5.76 14.22
C GLU A 15 3.57 -5.98 15.25
N THR A 16 2.49 -6.62 14.83
CA THR A 16 1.47 -7.20 15.71
C THR A 16 0.68 -6.20 16.57
N GLY A 17 -0.37 -5.61 15.98
CA GLY A 17 -1.46 -5.08 16.78
C GLY A 17 -2.55 -4.33 16.03
N SER A 18 -2.24 -3.73 14.88
CA SER A 18 -3.17 -2.82 14.19
C SER A 18 -3.92 -3.45 13.01
N SER A 19 -3.67 -4.72 12.67
CA SER A 19 -4.33 -5.38 11.54
C SER A 19 -5.86 -5.48 11.74
N ALA A 20 -6.31 -5.77 12.96
CA ALA A 20 -7.73 -5.99 13.26
C ALA A 20 -8.60 -4.73 13.12
N VAL A 21 -8.01 -3.53 13.16
CA VAL A 21 -8.78 -2.27 13.11
C VAL A 21 -9.15 -1.87 11.68
N TYR A 22 -8.47 -2.45 10.68
CA TYR A 22 -8.64 -2.12 9.27
C TYR A 22 -9.37 -3.22 8.49
N GLU A 23 -9.73 -4.34 9.12
CA GLU A 23 -10.48 -5.44 8.50
C GLU A 23 -11.88 -5.00 8.05
N ASP A 24 -12.52 -4.09 8.79
CA ASP A 24 -13.84 -3.54 8.49
C ASP A 24 -13.82 -2.37 7.47
N LEU A 25 -12.64 -2.02 6.92
CA LEU A 25 -12.58 -0.99 5.89
C LEU A 25 -13.35 -1.44 4.63
N PRO A 26 -14.06 -0.49 3.97
CA PRO A 26 -14.75 -0.79 2.72
C PRO A 26 -13.76 -1.27 1.66
N GLU A 27 -14.22 -2.16 0.78
CA GLU A 27 -13.46 -2.71 -0.36
C GLU A 27 -14.25 -2.56 -1.68
N ASN A 28 -15.18 -1.60 -1.74
CA ASN A 28 -16.11 -1.46 -2.87
C ASN A 28 -15.39 -0.97 -4.13
N THR A 29 -14.28 -0.25 -3.96
CA THR A 29 -13.47 0.29 -5.05
C THR A 29 -12.02 -0.17 -4.95
N PHE A 30 -11.33 -0.16 -6.09
CA PHE A 30 -9.91 -0.46 -6.15
C PHE A 30 -9.08 0.41 -5.20
N ALA A 31 -9.43 1.70 -5.10
CA ALA A 31 -8.78 2.65 -4.20
C ALA A 31 -8.87 2.22 -2.75
N GLU A 32 -10.06 1.79 -2.32
CA GLU A 32 -10.30 1.34 -0.95
C GLU A 32 -9.59 0.01 -0.67
N LYS A 33 -9.60 -0.95 -1.61
CA LYS A 33 -8.82 -2.20 -1.51
C LYS A 33 -7.33 -1.92 -1.31
N ILE A 34 -6.73 -1.04 -2.10
CA ILE A 34 -5.31 -0.66 -1.95
C ILE A 34 -5.05 0.06 -0.63
N PHE A 35 -5.91 0.98 -0.23
CA PHE A 35 -5.78 1.68 1.04
C PHE A 35 -5.81 0.69 2.21
N LYS A 36 -6.77 -0.23 2.20
CA LYS A 36 -6.89 -1.28 3.21
C LYS A 36 -5.65 -2.17 3.27
N LEU A 37 -5.20 -2.71 2.14
CA LEU A 37 -3.97 -3.51 2.07
C LEU A 37 -2.77 -2.74 2.64
N ARG A 38 -2.62 -1.47 2.27
CA ARG A 38 -1.54 -0.62 2.77
C ARG A 38 -1.63 -0.42 4.29
N MET A 39 -2.83 -0.22 4.84
CA MET A 39 -3.06 -0.08 6.28
C MET A 39 -2.85 -1.40 7.03
N LEU A 40 -3.29 -2.53 6.49
CA LEU A 40 -3.05 -3.87 7.06
C LEU A 40 -1.55 -4.15 7.22
N HIS A 41 -0.74 -3.72 6.26
CA HIS A 41 0.72 -3.85 6.32
C HIS A 41 1.42 -2.70 7.06
N GLY A 42 0.68 -1.69 7.54
CA GLY A 42 1.26 -0.52 8.23
C GLY A 42 2.20 0.31 7.37
N LEU A 43 2.05 0.29 6.05
CA LEU A 43 2.98 0.92 5.11
C LEU A 43 2.58 2.36 4.78
N THR A 44 3.57 3.23 4.64
CA THR A 44 3.38 4.52 3.98
C THR A 44 3.20 4.33 2.47
N GLN A 45 2.61 5.30 1.77
CA GLN A 45 2.46 5.24 0.30
C GLN A 45 3.80 5.02 -0.43
N ARG A 46 4.89 5.59 0.09
CA ARG A 46 6.25 5.41 -0.47
C ARG A 46 6.78 4.00 -0.24
N GLN A 47 6.60 3.45 0.95
CA GLN A 47 7.01 2.07 1.26
C GLN A 47 6.16 1.07 0.48
N PHE A 48 4.86 1.30 0.36
CA PHE A 48 3.97 0.48 -0.46
C PHE A 48 4.40 0.50 -1.93
N ALA A 49 4.70 1.69 -2.48
CA ALA A 49 5.22 1.83 -3.84
C ALA A 49 6.54 1.07 -4.05
N ALA A 50 7.48 1.22 -3.10
CA ALA A 50 8.76 0.52 -3.14
C ALA A 50 8.59 -1.00 -3.04
N ARG A 51 7.70 -1.47 -2.16
CA ARG A 51 7.39 -2.89 -1.99
C ARG A 51 6.77 -3.51 -3.24
N CYS A 52 5.83 -2.80 -3.87
CA CYS A 52 5.18 -3.25 -5.10
C CYS A 52 6.01 -2.99 -6.37
N GLY A 53 7.16 -2.33 -6.28
CA GLY A 53 7.96 -1.98 -7.45
C GLY A 53 7.23 -1.08 -8.46
N ILE A 54 6.36 -0.19 -7.95
CA ILE A 54 5.58 0.79 -8.73
C ILE A 54 5.97 2.22 -8.36
N GLY A 55 5.61 3.18 -9.21
CA GLY A 55 5.86 4.59 -8.93
C GLY A 55 5.02 5.11 -7.77
N TYR A 56 5.61 5.96 -6.91
CA TYR A 56 4.87 6.65 -5.84
C TYR A 56 3.66 7.43 -6.36
N SER A 57 3.82 8.10 -7.50
CA SER A 57 2.72 8.83 -8.17
C SER A 57 1.59 7.91 -8.63
N SER A 58 1.88 6.65 -8.94
CA SER A 58 0.88 5.64 -9.27
C SER A 58 0.04 5.31 -8.04
N VAL A 59 0.68 5.06 -6.88
CA VAL A 59 -0.03 4.79 -5.62
C VAL A 59 -0.95 5.95 -5.23
N CYS A 60 -0.47 7.20 -5.31
CA CYS A 60 -1.32 8.35 -5.03
C CYS A 60 -2.54 8.41 -5.97
N LYS A 61 -2.37 8.10 -7.26
CA LYS A 61 -3.49 8.04 -8.20
C LYS A 61 -4.46 6.92 -7.83
N TYR A 62 -3.98 5.75 -7.45
CA TYR A 62 -4.84 4.63 -7.10
C TYR A 62 -5.73 4.95 -5.90
N GLU A 63 -5.16 5.58 -4.86
CA GLU A 63 -5.94 6.03 -3.69
C GLU A 63 -6.90 7.19 -3.98
N LEU A 64 -6.70 7.91 -5.09
CA LEU A 64 -7.62 8.93 -5.59
C LEU A 64 -8.75 8.36 -6.47
N GLY A 65 -8.82 7.05 -6.67
CA GLY A 65 -9.87 6.41 -7.48
C GLY A 65 -9.48 6.08 -8.92
N TYR A 66 -8.20 6.20 -9.30
CA TYR A 66 -7.74 5.82 -10.63
C TYR A 66 -7.49 4.31 -10.71
N THR A 67 -7.92 3.70 -11.81
CA THR A 67 -7.68 2.27 -12.07
C THR A 67 -6.24 2.04 -12.56
N PRO A 68 -5.50 1.07 -11.99
CA PRO A 68 -4.18 0.70 -12.49
C PRO A 68 -4.28 0.02 -13.86
N SER A 69 -3.16 -0.01 -14.58
CA SER A 69 -3.02 -0.94 -15.70
C SER A 69 -2.82 -2.37 -15.19
N SER A 70 -3.18 -3.37 -15.99
CA SER A 70 -2.97 -4.79 -15.67
C SER A 70 -1.52 -5.10 -15.27
N TYR A 71 -0.54 -4.42 -15.88
CA TYR A 71 0.87 -4.55 -15.52
C TYR A 71 1.19 -4.11 -14.07
N ASN A 72 0.64 -2.97 -13.62
CA ASN A 72 0.86 -2.52 -12.24
C ASN A 72 0.03 -3.35 -11.26
N LEU A 73 -1.12 -3.87 -11.69
CA LEU A 73 -1.95 -4.76 -10.90
C LEU A 73 -1.22 -6.06 -10.59
N GLU A 74 -0.65 -6.72 -11.61
CA GLU A 74 0.16 -7.93 -11.45
C GLU A 74 1.32 -7.73 -10.46
N LYS A 75 2.01 -6.59 -10.54
CA LYS A 75 3.08 -6.25 -9.59
C LYS A 75 2.60 -6.15 -8.15
N ILE A 76 1.42 -5.57 -7.92
CA ILE A 76 0.85 -5.44 -6.58
C ILE A 76 0.44 -6.82 -6.06
N ILE A 77 -0.20 -7.63 -6.90
CA ILE A 77 -0.61 -9.00 -6.59
C ILE A 77 0.62 -9.85 -6.20
N ASP A 78 1.68 -9.79 -7.02
CA ASP A 78 2.93 -10.53 -6.79
C ASP A 78 3.64 -10.06 -5.50
N ALA A 79 3.76 -8.74 -5.31
CA ALA A 79 4.46 -8.19 -4.14
C ALA A 79 3.76 -8.40 -2.79
N LEU A 80 2.43 -8.56 -2.81
CA LEU A 80 1.61 -8.83 -1.62
C LEU A 80 1.18 -10.30 -1.54
N ASN A 81 1.57 -11.11 -2.52
CA ASN A 81 1.22 -12.52 -2.64
C ASN A 81 -0.31 -12.75 -2.54
N LEU A 82 -1.08 -11.90 -3.23
CA LEU A 82 -2.54 -11.93 -3.29
C LEU A 82 -3.04 -12.89 -4.37
N ASP A 83 -4.33 -13.23 -4.31
CA ASP A 83 -5.00 -13.94 -5.40
C ASP A 83 -5.23 -12.99 -6.60
N ILE A 84 -5.11 -13.52 -7.82
CA ILE A 84 -5.31 -12.73 -9.04
C ILE A 84 -6.73 -12.14 -9.14
N ASN A 85 -7.72 -12.82 -8.56
CA ASN A 85 -9.12 -12.40 -8.57
C ASN A 85 -9.45 -11.44 -7.42
N TYR A 86 -8.48 -11.02 -6.60
CA TYR A 86 -8.76 -10.13 -5.46
C TYR A 86 -9.30 -8.76 -5.90
N PHE A 87 -8.92 -8.29 -7.09
CA PHE A 87 -9.30 -6.99 -7.60
C PHE A 87 -10.40 -7.01 -8.67
N ASP A 88 -10.82 -8.19 -9.13
CA ASP A 88 -12.02 -8.37 -9.96
C ASP A 88 -13.31 -8.08 -9.16
#